data_AF-A0A744H5N8-F1
#
_entry.id   AF-A0A744H5N8-F1
#
_cell.length_a   1.000
_cell.length_b   1.000
_cell.length_c   1.000
_cell.angle_alpha   90.00
_cell.angle_beta   90.00
_cell.angle_gamma   90.00
#
_symmetry.space_group_name_H-M   'P 1'
#
loop_
_entity.id
_entity.type
_entity.pdbx_description
1 polymer ?
#
loop_
_entity_poly.entity_id
_entity_poly.type
_entity_poly.pdbx_seq_one_letter_code
_entity_poly.pdbx_strand_id
1 'polypeptide(L)'
;MNSADLSKILEEHKVWITSMSESGSRANLCGANLCGANLCGANLCGADLCGADLCGANLCGADLCGADLCGADLRDANLRGADLRGANLRGANLPDLTFVILGEKYFISITNGEYVRAGCQNHTVEEWRKYSKQEITEMDGRKALKFYPRLLSIIDFYLGAGEWPDWVKSDGEE
;
A
#
# COMPACT_ATOMS: atom_id res chain seq x y z
N MET A 1 10.34 -21.46 -2.93
CA MET A 1 9.86 -21.84 -4.28
C MET A 1 10.92 -21.45 -5.30
N ASN A 2 11.05 -22.10 -6.46
CA ASN A 2 12.01 -21.65 -7.48
C ASN A 2 11.41 -20.51 -8.34
N SER A 3 12.26 -19.77 -9.05
CA SER A 3 11.82 -18.62 -9.85
C SER A 3 10.89 -18.99 -11.01
N ALA A 4 11.04 -20.16 -11.62
CA ALA A 4 10.23 -20.56 -12.76
C ALA A 4 8.79 -20.87 -12.35
N ASP A 5 8.61 -21.56 -11.22
CA ASP A 5 7.30 -21.85 -10.63
C ASP A 5 6.59 -20.55 -10.24
N LEU A 6 7.32 -19.63 -9.60
CA LEU A 6 6.78 -18.32 -9.22
C LEU A 6 6.33 -17.53 -10.46
N SER A 7 7.17 -17.42 -11.49
CA SER A 7 6.79 -16.71 -12.73
C SER A 7 5.56 -17.31 -13.39
N LYS A 8 5.44 -18.65 -13.40
CA LYS A 8 4.26 -19.32 -13.94
C LYS A 8 2.99 -18.97 -13.15
N ILE A 9 3.06 -18.99 -11.82
CA ILE A 9 1.93 -18.60 -10.96
C ILE A 9 1.52 -17.15 -11.22
N LEU A 10 2.48 -16.24 -11.34
CA LEU A 10 2.21 -14.83 -11.60
C LEU A 10 1.55 -14.59 -12.97
N GLU A 11 1.97 -15.33 -14.01
CA GLU A 11 1.33 -15.22 -15.33
C GLU A 11 -0.09 -15.80 -15.35
N GLU A 12 -0.30 -16.96 -14.72
CA GLU A 12 -1.65 -17.52 -14.56
C GLU A 12 -2.57 -16.56 -13.78
N HIS A 13 -2.03 -15.89 -12.76
CA HIS A 13 -2.77 -14.91 -11.97
C HIS A 13 -3.10 -13.64 -12.76
N LYS A 14 -2.17 -13.16 -13.57
CA LYS A 14 -2.41 -12.04 -14.47
C LYS A 14 -3.51 -12.35 -15.48
N VAL A 15 -3.52 -13.55 -16.06
CA VAL A 15 -4.61 -14.01 -16.92
C VAL A 15 -5.92 -14.03 -16.14
N TRP A 16 -5.92 -14.57 -14.92
CA TRP A 16 -7.09 -14.62 -14.05
C TRP A 16 -7.71 -13.25 -13.75
N ILE A 17 -6.88 -12.24 -13.47
CA ILE A 17 -7.35 -10.86 -13.26
C ILE A 17 -7.91 -10.28 -14.57
N THR A 18 -7.14 -10.39 -15.65
CA THR A 18 -7.48 -9.75 -16.93
C THR A 18 -8.63 -10.42 -17.66
N SER A 19 -8.98 -11.65 -17.31
CA SER A 19 -10.15 -12.38 -17.82
C SER A 19 -11.33 -12.34 -16.86
N MET A 20 -11.30 -11.52 -15.79
CA MET A 20 -12.37 -11.47 -14.79
C MET A 20 -12.74 -12.86 -14.24
N SER A 21 -11.73 -13.68 -13.92
CA SER A 21 -11.85 -15.06 -13.43
C SER A 21 -12.36 -16.11 -14.44
N GLU A 22 -12.49 -15.80 -15.73
CA GLU A 22 -12.88 -16.78 -16.76
C GLU A 22 -11.78 -17.77 -17.18
N SER A 23 -10.50 -17.46 -16.95
CA SER A 23 -9.34 -18.25 -17.37
C SER A 23 -8.14 -17.97 -16.46
N GLY A 24 -7.07 -18.78 -16.53
CA GLY A 24 -5.94 -18.66 -15.61
C GLY A 24 -6.28 -19.11 -14.19
N SER A 25 -5.39 -18.86 -13.23
CA SER A 25 -5.56 -19.25 -11.83
C SER A 25 -5.18 -18.13 -10.89
N ARG A 26 -6.03 -17.85 -9.89
CA ARG A 26 -5.68 -16.98 -8.76
C ARG A 26 -4.38 -17.46 -8.12
N ALA A 27 -3.44 -16.55 -7.87
CA ALA A 27 -2.16 -16.90 -7.24
C ALA A 27 -2.40 -17.52 -5.85
N ASN A 28 -1.98 -18.77 -5.69
CA ASN A 28 -1.87 -19.43 -4.39
C ASN A 28 -0.39 -19.54 -4.04
N LEU A 29 0.02 -18.72 -3.08
CA LEU A 29 1.36 -18.60 -2.52
C LEU A 29 1.31 -18.82 -1.00
N CYS A 30 0.26 -19.46 -0.49
CA CYS A 30 0.09 -19.79 0.92
C CYS A 30 1.28 -20.61 1.44
N GLY A 31 1.93 -20.13 2.49
CA GLY A 31 3.12 -20.75 3.09
C GLY A 31 4.36 -20.79 2.18
N ALA A 32 4.35 -20.09 1.03
CA ALA A 32 5.47 -20.11 0.11
C ALA A 32 6.69 -19.38 0.71
N ASN A 33 7.88 -19.95 0.51
CA ASN A 33 9.14 -19.21 0.72
C ASN A 33 9.44 -18.36 -0.52
N LEU A 34 9.28 -17.05 -0.34
CA LEU A 34 9.51 -15.94 -1.26
C LEU A 34 10.53 -14.93 -0.67
N CYS A 35 11.35 -15.36 0.29
CA CYS A 35 12.38 -14.54 0.92
C CYS A 35 13.32 -13.96 -0.16
N GLY A 36 13.48 -12.64 -0.16
CA GLY A 36 14.30 -11.92 -1.15
C GLY A 36 13.77 -11.94 -2.59
N ALA A 37 12.54 -12.42 -2.84
CA ALA A 37 11.98 -12.48 -4.18
C ALA A 37 11.77 -11.08 -4.78
N ASN A 38 11.97 -10.95 -6.09
CA ASN A 38 11.63 -9.72 -6.81
C ASN A 38 10.19 -9.79 -7.33
N LEU A 39 9.30 -9.05 -6.68
CA LEU A 39 7.87 -8.91 -6.98
C LEU A 39 7.50 -7.44 -7.26
N CYS A 40 8.48 -6.63 -7.67
CA CYS A 40 8.30 -5.22 -7.99
C CYS A 40 7.22 -5.04 -9.06
N GLY A 41 6.18 -4.26 -8.76
CA GLY A 41 5.06 -4.00 -9.66
C GLY A 41 4.19 -5.24 -9.96
N ALA A 42 4.36 -6.34 -9.23
CA ALA A 42 3.55 -7.53 -9.44
C ALA A 42 2.08 -7.22 -9.12
N ASN A 43 1.18 -7.71 -9.98
CA ASN A 43 -0.24 -7.71 -9.66
C ASN A 43 -0.55 -8.97 -8.86
N LEU A 44 -0.78 -8.80 -7.57
CA LEU A 44 -1.14 -9.82 -6.58
C LEU A 44 -2.52 -9.49 -5.98
N CYS A 45 -3.36 -8.75 -6.72
CA CYS A 45 -4.69 -8.36 -6.27
C CYS A 45 -5.53 -9.60 -5.97
N GLY A 46 -5.95 -9.71 -4.72
CA GLY A 46 -6.64 -10.85 -4.19
C GLY A 46 -5.78 -12.11 -4.07
N ALA A 47 -4.46 -12.13 -4.27
CA ALA A 47 -3.68 -13.37 -4.11
C ALA A 47 -3.80 -13.98 -2.70
N ASP A 48 -3.65 -15.30 -2.57
CA ASP A 48 -3.48 -15.96 -1.26
C ASP A 48 -1.98 -16.05 -0.94
N LEU A 49 -1.54 -15.29 0.05
CA LEU A 49 -0.17 -15.22 0.58
C LEU A 49 -0.16 -15.56 2.09
N CYS A 50 -1.20 -16.24 2.58
CA CYS A 50 -1.35 -16.56 4.00
C CYS A 50 -0.13 -17.35 4.49
N GLY A 51 0.54 -16.88 5.54
CA GLY A 51 1.73 -17.51 6.11
C GLY A 51 2.96 -17.54 5.21
N ALA A 52 2.98 -16.81 4.08
CA ALA A 52 4.15 -16.76 3.20
C ALA A 52 5.34 -16.07 3.88
N ASP A 53 6.55 -16.53 3.58
CA ASP A 53 7.79 -15.85 3.94
C ASP A 53 8.19 -14.90 2.80
N LEU A 54 7.97 -13.61 3.00
CA LEU A 54 8.32 -12.50 2.11
C LEU A 54 9.46 -11.65 2.71
N CYS A 55 10.23 -12.19 3.65
CA CYS A 55 11.29 -11.45 4.31
C CYS A 55 12.31 -10.92 3.28
N GLY A 56 12.57 -9.62 3.29
CA GLY A 56 13.46 -8.96 2.32
C GLY A 56 12.98 -8.93 0.87
N ALA A 57 11.73 -9.33 0.58
CA ALA A 57 11.20 -9.32 -0.78
C ALA A 57 11.05 -7.88 -1.31
N ASN A 58 11.28 -7.69 -2.61
CA ASN A 58 11.01 -6.43 -3.28
C ASN A 58 9.57 -6.40 -3.80
N LEU A 59 8.68 -5.70 -3.10
CA LEU A 59 7.26 -5.51 -3.44
C LEU A 59 6.96 -4.06 -3.85
N CYS A 60 7.98 -3.31 -4.27
CA CYS A 60 7.83 -1.91 -4.65
C CYS A 60 6.77 -1.76 -5.74
N GLY A 61 5.74 -0.94 -5.48
CA GLY A 61 4.62 -0.71 -6.40
C GLY A 61 3.74 -1.93 -6.68
N ALA A 62 3.85 -3.03 -5.93
CA ALA A 62 2.99 -4.20 -6.11
C ALA A 62 1.52 -3.87 -5.76
N ASP A 63 0.60 -4.44 -6.52
CA ASP A 63 -0.83 -4.41 -6.19
C ASP A 63 -1.15 -5.60 -5.28
N LEU A 64 -1.38 -5.34 -4.00
CA LEU A 64 -1.79 -6.33 -2.98
C LEU A 64 -3.24 -6.08 -2.53
N CYS A 65 -4.02 -5.35 -3.33
CA CYS A 65 -5.40 -5.01 -2.99
C CYS A 65 -6.21 -6.29 -2.74
N GLY A 66 -6.82 -6.43 -1.57
CA GLY A 66 -7.60 -7.61 -1.20
C GLY A 66 -6.82 -8.92 -1.02
N ALA A 67 -5.47 -8.89 -1.07
CA ALA A 67 -4.66 -10.08 -0.87
C ALA A 67 -4.78 -10.62 0.57
N ASP A 68 -4.72 -11.94 0.73
CA ASP A 68 -4.64 -12.55 2.06
C ASP A 68 -3.18 -12.68 2.49
N LEU A 69 -2.75 -11.85 3.42
CA LEU A 69 -1.41 -11.83 4.00
C LEU A 69 -1.44 -12.27 5.47
N CYS A 70 -2.50 -12.98 5.90
CA CYS A 70 -2.65 -13.42 7.28
C CYS A 70 -1.43 -14.23 7.72
N GLY A 71 -0.76 -13.81 8.80
CA GLY A 71 0.43 -14.50 9.31
C GLY A 71 1.67 -14.45 8.42
N ALA A 72 1.68 -13.68 7.32
CA ALA A 72 2.84 -13.57 6.43
C ALA A 72 3.99 -12.81 7.10
N ASP A 73 5.23 -13.18 6.79
CA ASP A 73 6.43 -12.50 7.26
C ASP A 73 6.94 -11.53 6.18
N LEU A 74 6.78 -10.23 6.38
CA LEU A 74 7.22 -9.17 5.47
C LEU A 74 8.38 -8.35 6.07
N ARG A 75 9.08 -8.84 7.11
CA ARG A 75 10.22 -8.12 7.67
C ARG A 75 11.23 -7.77 6.58
N ASP A 76 11.80 -6.56 6.65
CA ASP A 76 12.74 -6.03 5.65
C ASP A 76 12.24 -5.96 4.20
N ALA A 77 10.95 -6.24 3.93
CA ALA A 77 10.41 -6.14 2.59
C ALA A 77 10.29 -4.67 2.14
N ASN A 78 10.53 -4.44 0.86
CA ASN A 78 10.31 -3.13 0.24
C ASN A 78 8.87 -3.04 -0.26
N LEU A 79 7.99 -2.38 0.49
CA LEU A 79 6.59 -2.10 0.17
C LEU A 79 6.37 -0.67 -0.37
N ARG A 80 7.42 0.06 -0.76
CA ARG A 80 7.29 1.43 -1.26
C ARG A 80 6.26 1.50 -2.38
N GLY A 81 5.23 2.31 -2.18
CA GLY A 81 4.15 2.49 -3.12
C GLY A 81 3.22 1.29 -3.35
N ALA A 82 3.38 0.18 -2.62
CA ALA A 82 2.48 -0.98 -2.72
C ALA A 82 1.04 -0.62 -2.30
N ASP A 83 0.06 -1.30 -2.90
CA ASP A 83 -1.35 -1.09 -2.58
C ASP A 83 -1.86 -2.18 -1.63
N LEU A 84 -2.10 -1.83 -0.36
CA LEU A 84 -2.59 -2.74 0.68
C LEU A 84 -4.10 -2.60 0.94
N ARG A 85 -4.85 -1.90 0.07
CA ARG A 85 -6.29 -1.68 0.27
C ARG A 85 -7.03 -3.00 0.42
N GLY A 86 -7.73 -3.18 1.52
CA GLY A 86 -8.52 -4.38 1.77
C GLY A 86 -7.71 -5.67 1.97
N ALA A 87 -6.38 -5.60 2.04
CA ALA A 87 -5.56 -6.77 2.34
C ALA A 87 -5.82 -7.27 3.77
N ASN A 88 -5.85 -8.59 3.95
CA ASN A 88 -5.92 -9.20 5.28
C ASN A 88 -4.52 -9.29 5.88
N LEU A 89 -4.19 -8.40 6.82
CA LEU A 89 -2.88 -8.32 7.47
C LEU A 89 -2.87 -8.90 8.88
N ARG A 90 -3.88 -9.68 9.26
CA ARG A 90 -3.99 -10.23 10.62
C ARG A 90 -2.76 -11.09 10.94
N GLY A 91 -2.01 -10.69 11.97
CA GLY A 91 -0.81 -11.42 12.41
C GLY A 91 0.36 -11.37 11.44
N ALA A 92 0.31 -10.53 10.41
CA ALA A 92 1.44 -10.32 9.51
C ALA A 92 2.56 -9.52 10.22
N ASN A 93 3.81 -9.87 9.95
CA ASN A 93 4.97 -9.10 10.43
C ASN A 93 5.36 -8.08 9.35
N LEU A 94 4.86 -6.85 9.46
CA LEU A 94 5.14 -5.78 8.49
C LEU A 94 6.58 -5.25 8.62
N PRO A 95 7.17 -4.65 7.57
CA PRO A 95 8.40 -3.90 7.68
C PRO A 95 8.25 -2.73 8.66
N ASP A 96 9.36 -2.28 9.23
CA ASP A 96 9.40 -1.06 10.03
C ASP A 96 8.82 0.13 9.27
N LEU A 97 8.17 1.03 10.03
CA LEU A 97 7.50 2.23 9.51
C LEU A 97 6.44 1.93 8.44
N THR A 98 5.83 0.74 8.50
CA THR A 98 4.67 0.39 7.68
C THR A 98 3.43 0.31 8.55
N PHE A 99 2.43 1.11 8.21
CA PHE A 99 1.20 1.25 8.99
C PHE A 99 -0.02 1.15 8.09
N VAL A 100 -1.05 0.42 8.52
CA VAL A 100 -2.38 0.45 7.90
C VAL A 100 -3.36 1.05 8.90
N ILE A 101 -4.01 2.14 8.49
CA ILE A 101 -4.79 2.99 9.37
C ILE A 101 -6.25 2.90 8.90
N LEU A 102 -7.09 2.38 9.79
CA LEU A 102 -8.51 2.13 9.55
C LEU A 102 -9.38 3.13 10.31
N GLY A 103 -10.64 3.28 9.88
CA GLY A 103 -11.60 4.17 10.53
C GLY A 103 -11.50 5.64 10.09
N GLU A 104 -10.56 5.97 9.20
CA GLU A 104 -10.46 7.27 8.57
C GLU A 104 -11.37 7.37 7.34
N LYS A 105 -11.57 8.60 6.85
CA LYS A 105 -12.44 8.88 5.69
C LYS A 105 -12.03 8.10 4.44
N TYR A 106 -10.73 7.97 4.24
CA TYR A 106 -10.13 7.16 3.19
C TYR A 106 -9.32 6.05 3.85
N PHE A 107 -9.18 4.93 3.15
CA PHE A 107 -8.14 3.96 3.51
C PHE A 107 -6.80 4.69 3.53
N ILE A 108 -6.03 4.51 4.60
CA ILE A 108 -4.69 5.05 4.70
C ILE A 108 -3.70 3.91 4.95
N SER A 109 -2.61 3.95 4.20
CA SER A 109 -1.42 3.17 4.55
C SER A 109 -0.17 4.01 4.40
N ILE A 110 0.80 3.75 5.26
CA ILE A 110 2.16 4.25 5.15
C ILE A 110 3.04 3.04 4.86
N THR A 111 3.92 3.10 3.86
CA THR A 111 4.84 2.00 3.56
C THR A 111 6.29 2.44 3.60
N ASN A 112 7.10 1.68 4.34
CA ASN A 112 8.53 1.92 4.59
C ASN A 112 8.87 3.35 5.04
N GLY A 113 7.95 4.03 5.72
CA GLY A 113 8.11 5.40 6.21
C GLY A 113 8.22 6.48 5.13
N GLU A 114 8.01 6.15 3.85
CA GLU A 114 8.29 7.04 2.72
C GLU A 114 7.03 7.34 1.90
N TYR A 115 6.19 6.34 1.66
CA TYR A 115 4.97 6.50 0.85
C TYR A 115 3.74 6.50 1.73
N VAL A 116 2.79 7.36 1.41
CA VAL A 116 1.48 7.43 2.04
C VAL A 116 0.40 7.30 0.98
N ARG A 117 -0.46 6.31 1.17
CA ARG A 117 -1.68 6.13 0.40
C ARG A 117 -2.85 6.73 1.16
N ALA A 118 -3.68 7.50 0.46
CA ALA A 118 -4.97 7.99 0.93
C ALA A 118 -6.02 7.72 -0.17
N GLY A 119 -6.80 6.65 0.01
CA GLY A 119 -7.73 6.17 -1.02
C GLY A 119 -6.99 5.72 -2.28
N CYS A 120 -7.29 6.34 -3.42
CA CYS A 120 -6.63 6.03 -4.70
C CYS A 120 -5.30 6.79 -4.89
N GLN A 121 -5.02 7.80 -4.07
CA GLN A 121 -3.80 8.62 -4.17
C GLN A 121 -2.68 7.96 -3.37
N ASN A 122 -1.47 7.96 -3.92
CA ASN A 122 -0.31 7.35 -3.29
C ASN A 122 0.94 8.12 -3.70
N HIS A 123 1.51 8.83 -2.74
CA HIS A 123 2.58 9.80 -2.94
C HIS A 123 3.54 9.73 -1.77
N THR A 124 4.74 10.28 -1.95
CA THR A 124 5.71 10.38 -0.87
C THR A 124 5.22 11.32 0.23
N VAL A 125 5.74 11.15 1.44
CA VAL A 125 5.49 12.04 2.58
C VAL A 125 5.83 13.49 2.23
N GLU A 126 6.93 13.70 1.52
CA GLU A 126 7.41 15.02 1.09
C GLU A 126 6.45 15.67 0.09
N GLU A 127 5.91 14.92 -0.86
CA GLU A 127 4.90 15.41 -1.80
C GLU A 127 3.61 15.77 -1.07
N TRP A 128 3.14 14.90 -0.17
CA TRP A 128 1.96 15.17 0.62
C TRP A 128 2.06 16.47 1.40
N ARG A 129 3.24 16.85 1.88
CA ARG A 129 3.49 18.10 2.63
C ARG A 129 3.61 19.35 1.76
N LYS A 130 3.62 19.21 0.43
CA LYS A 130 3.85 20.30 -0.52
C LYS A 130 2.68 20.58 -1.45
N TYR A 131 1.64 19.74 -1.46
CA TYR A 131 0.50 19.95 -2.34
C TYR A 131 -0.19 21.29 -2.11
N SER A 132 -0.53 21.92 -3.22
CA SER A 132 -1.35 23.11 -3.27
C SER A 132 -2.83 22.78 -2.99
N LYS A 133 -3.58 23.81 -2.60
CA LYS A 133 -5.04 23.71 -2.42
C LYS A 133 -5.73 23.20 -3.69
N GLN A 134 -5.25 23.60 -4.87
CA GLN A 134 -5.80 23.15 -6.15
C GLN A 134 -5.56 21.66 -6.38
N GLU A 135 -4.33 21.17 -6.22
CA GLU A 135 -4.00 19.75 -6.42
C GLU A 135 -4.82 18.85 -5.50
N ILE A 136 -4.96 19.21 -4.22
CA ILE A 136 -5.83 18.48 -3.29
C ILE A 136 -7.30 18.53 -3.72
N THR A 137 -7.76 19.66 -4.25
CA THR A 137 -9.13 19.79 -4.78
C THR A 137 -9.33 18.90 -6.00
N GLU A 138 -8.33 18.70 -6.85
CA GLU A 138 -8.43 17.85 -8.03
C GLU A 138 -8.53 16.35 -7.67
N MET A 139 -8.09 15.94 -6.48
CA MET A 139 -8.15 14.54 -6.04
C MET A 139 -9.56 14.04 -5.71
N ASP A 140 -10.34 14.79 -4.91
CA ASP A 140 -11.73 14.45 -4.54
C ASP A 140 -12.53 15.71 -4.08
N GLY A 141 -12.22 16.87 -4.68
CA GLY A 141 -12.90 18.13 -4.44
C GLY A 141 -12.91 18.57 -2.97
N ARG A 142 -14.07 19.09 -2.54
CA ARG A 142 -14.29 19.55 -1.16
C ARG A 142 -14.08 18.45 -0.12
N LYS A 143 -14.22 17.18 -0.49
CA LYS A 143 -14.03 16.06 0.46
C LYS A 143 -12.56 15.87 0.79
N ALA A 144 -11.68 15.93 -0.21
CA ALA A 144 -10.22 15.87 -0.02
C ALA A 144 -9.73 17.08 0.77
N LEU A 145 -10.14 18.30 0.37
CA LEU A 145 -9.75 19.54 1.07
C LEU A 145 -10.04 19.50 2.57
N LYS A 146 -11.25 19.09 2.97
CA LYS A 146 -11.61 19.00 4.39
C LYS A 146 -10.83 17.93 5.15
N PHE A 147 -10.38 16.89 4.47
CA PHE A 147 -9.67 15.78 5.09
C PHE A 147 -8.16 16.00 5.15
N TYR A 148 -7.62 16.79 4.24
CA TYR A 148 -6.18 16.97 4.08
C TYR A 148 -5.42 17.41 5.35
N PRO A 149 -5.92 18.34 6.19
CA PRO A 149 -5.26 18.66 7.46
C PRO A 149 -5.19 17.45 8.42
N ARG A 150 -6.22 16.59 8.40
CA ARG A 150 -6.23 15.34 9.17
C ARG A 150 -5.20 14.35 8.62
N LEU A 151 -5.07 14.24 7.31
CA LEU A 151 -4.04 13.42 6.67
C LEU A 151 -2.63 13.86 7.09
N LEU A 152 -2.32 15.16 7.03
CA LEU A 152 -1.02 15.69 7.48
C LEU A 152 -0.77 15.41 8.96
N SER A 153 -1.81 15.55 9.81
CA SER A 153 -1.72 15.21 11.23
C SER A 153 -1.38 13.73 11.48
N ILE A 154 -1.95 12.83 10.67
CA ILE A 154 -1.66 11.40 10.73
C ILE A 154 -0.21 11.11 10.34
N ILE A 155 0.26 11.74 9.25
CA ILE A 155 1.65 11.62 8.80
C ILE A 155 2.60 12.07 9.91
N ASP A 156 2.35 13.23 10.52
CA ASP A 156 3.18 13.77 11.60
C ASP A 156 3.20 12.86 12.84
N PHE A 157 2.06 12.24 13.18
CA PHE A 157 1.98 11.32 14.31
C PHE A 157 2.86 10.07 14.11
N TYR A 158 2.86 9.47 12.92
CA TYR A 158 3.59 8.23 12.65
C TYR A 158 5.05 8.46 12.24
N LEU A 159 5.34 9.54 11.53
CA LEU A 159 6.64 9.78 10.87
C LEU A 159 7.37 11.03 11.39
N GLY A 160 6.81 11.69 12.40
CA GLY A 160 7.37 12.90 13.00
C GLY A 160 6.92 14.17 12.29
N ALA A 161 6.87 15.28 13.03
CA ALA A 161 6.39 16.56 12.53
C ALA A 161 7.22 17.07 11.34
N GLY A 162 6.55 17.78 10.42
CA GLY A 162 7.21 18.49 9.34
C GLY A 162 6.45 19.73 8.90
N GLU A 163 6.93 20.37 7.85
CA GLU A 163 6.30 21.58 7.33
C GLU A 163 4.98 21.24 6.62
N TRP A 164 3.92 21.97 6.99
CA TRP A 164 2.63 21.90 6.30
C TRP A 164 2.51 23.06 5.30
N PRO A 165 1.75 22.91 4.21
CA PRO A 165 1.48 23.99 3.29
C PRO A 165 0.83 25.19 4.00
N ASP A 166 1.25 26.41 3.66
CA ASP A 166 0.79 27.62 4.34
C ASP A 166 -0.74 27.82 4.26
N TRP A 167 -1.34 27.41 3.14
CA TRP A 167 -2.80 27.50 2.94
C TRP A 167 -3.61 26.64 3.91
N VAL A 168 -3.00 25.62 4.52
CA VAL A 168 -3.66 24.78 5.53
C VAL A 168 -3.68 25.48 6.89
N LYS A 169 -2.68 26.32 7.18
CA LYS A 169 -2.58 27.06 8.46
C LYS A 169 -3.53 28.25 8.49
N SER A 170 -3.76 28.91 7.35
CA SER A 170 -4.64 30.09 7.26
C SER A 170 -6.13 29.79 7.41
N ASP A 171 -6.57 28.57 7.05
CA ASP A 171 -7.99 28.18 7.11
C ASP A 171 -8.46 27.78 8.54
N GLY A 172 -7.60 27.90 9.56
CA GLY A 172 -7.90 27.61 10.97
C GLY A 172 -8.20 28.84 11.86
N GLU A 173 -8.17 30.05 11.28
CA GLU A 173 -8.40 31.34 11.98
C GLU A 173 -9.76 32.01 11.64
N GLU A 174 -10.69 31.31 10.96
CA GLU A 174 -12.08 31.76 10.74
C GLU A 174 -13.11 30.82 11.38
#